data_AF-A0A4Z2EJQ2-F1
#
_entry.id   AF-A0A4Z2EJQ2-F1
#
_cell.length_a   1.000
_cell.length_b   1.000
_cell.length_c   1.000
_cell.angle_alpha   90.00
_cell.angle_beta   90.00
_cell.angle_gamma   90.00
#
_symmetry.space_group_name_H-M   'P 1'
#
loop_
_entity.id
_entity.type
_entity.pdbx_description
1 polymer ?
#
loop_
_entity_poly.entity_id
_entity_poly.type
_entity_poly.pdbx_seq_one_letter_code
_entity_poly.pdbx_strand_id
1 'polypeptide(L)'
;MELTFSEAALGAAKPLAVNLDDACPRCEGRANEPGTRVAHCHYCSGTGTETVSAGPFSTRSACRRCGGKGTIVTTPCALCRGSGLTKKRQTLTVPVPAGVEDGQAVRMAVGITEILITFRVSPPL
;
A
#
# COMPACT_ATOMS: atom_id res chain seq x y z
N MET A 1 19.67 0.14 -3.35
CA MET A 1 19.84 -0.06 -4.80
C MET A 1 21.29 0.22 -5.10
N GLU A 2 22.00 -0.76 -5.65
CA GLU A 2 23.43 -0.67 -5.94
C GLU A 2 23.67 0.15 -7.22
N LEU A 3 24.58 1.11 -7.12
CA LEU A 3 25.01 2.02 -8.16
C LEU A 3 26.52 2.01 -8.27
N THR A 4 27.02 2.05 -9.50
CA THR A 4 28.42 2.40 -9.74
C THR A 4 28.65 3.89 -9.50
N PHE A 5 29.90 4.28 -9.23
CA PHE A 5 30.27 5.70 -9.11
C PHE A 5 29.84 6.52 -10.34
N SER A 6 30.02 5.97 -11.55
CA SER A 6 29.64 6.64 -12.79
C SER A 6 28.12 6.80 -12.94
N GLU A 7 27.34 5.78 -12.56
CA GLU A 7 25.86 5.86 -12.57
C GLU A 7 25.36 6.90 -11.56
N ALA A 8 26.01 7.02 -10.40
CA ALA A 8 25.67 8.02 -9.40
C ALA A 8 26.04 9.45 -9.88
N ALA A 9 27.20 9.62 -10.52
CA ALA A 9 27.66 10.91 -10.99
C ALA A 9 26.88 11.43 -12.21
N LEU A 10 26.59 10.57 -13.18
CA LEU A 10 25.95 10.97 -14.45
C LEU A 10 24.42 10.82 -14.43
N GLY A 11 23.89 10.09 -13.45
CA GLY A 11 22.50 9.64 -13.44
C GLY A 11 22.31 8.38 -14.28
N ALA A 12 21.23 7.65 -14.01
CA ALA A 12 20.92 6.39 -14.67
C ALA A 12 19.42 6.07 -14.59
N ALA A 13 18.97 5.12 -15.40
CA ALA A 13 17.66 4.49 -15.27
C ALA A 13 17.86 2.98 -15.12
N LYS A 14 17.56 2.43 -13.93
CA LYS A 14 17.77 1.00 -13.66
C LYS A 14 16.48 0.29 -13.29
N PRO A 15 16.29 -0.97 -13.75
CA PRO A 15 15.15 -1.76 -13.35
C PRO A 15 15.30 -2.24 -11.90
N LEU A 16 14.22 -2.12 -11.12
CA LEU A 16 14.10 -2.63 -9.76
C LEU A 16 12.86 -3.52 -9.67
N ALA A 17 13.06 -4.80 -9.35
CA ALA A 17 11.96 -5.71 -9.07
C ALA A 17 11.53 -5.57 -7.61
N VAL A 18 10.27 -5.21 -7.38
CA VAL A 18 9.68 -5.05 -6.05
C VAL A 18 8.43 -5.91 -5.91
N ASN A 19 8.16 -6.35 -4.69
CA ASN A 19 6.90 -6.98 -4.32
C ASN A 19 6.09 -5.95 -3.54
N LEU A 20 4.98 -5.50 -4.11
CA LEU A 20 4.13 -4.48 -3.52
C LEU A 20 2.72 -5.02 -3.32
N ASP A 21 2.03 -4.47 -2.33
CA ASP A 21 0.59 -4.65 -2.21
C ASP A 21 -0.08 -3.79 -3.29
N ASP A 22 -0.90 -4.45 -4.11
CA ASP A 22 -1.69 -3.81 -5.15
C ASP A 22 -3.17 -4.14 -4.91
N ALA A 23 -4.06 -3.36 -5.51
CA ALA A 23 -5.49 -3.64 -5.46
C ALA A 23 -5.74 -5.06 -5.97
N CYS A 24 -6.52 -5.84 -5.21
CA CYS A 24 -6.83 -7.22 -5.58
C CYS A 24 -7.50 -7.26 -6.95
N PRO A 25 -6.96 -7.97 -7.96
CA PRO A 25 -7.49 -7.92 -9.32
C PRO A 25 -8.86 -8.59 -9.44
N ARG A 26 -9.21 -9.48 -8.50
CA ARG A 26 -10.51 -10.17 -8.50
C ARG A 26 -11.63 -9.25 -8.00
N CYS A 27 -11.42 -8.56 -6.88
CA CYS A 27 -12.46 -7.73 -6.25
C CYS A 27 -12.24 -6.22 -6.41
N GLU A 28 -11.20 -5.81 -7.14
CA GLU A 28 -10.84 -4.41 -7.40
C GLU A 28 -10.73 -3.59 -6.12
N GLY A 29 -10.13 -4.17 -5.06
CA GLY A 29 -10.00 -3.49 -3.77
C GLY A 29 -11.23 -3.52 -2.86
N ARG A 30 -12.40 -3.97 -3.34
CA ARG A 30 -13.65 -3.96 -2.56
C ARG A 30 -13.70 -5.00 -1.44
N ALA A 31 -12.77 -5.95 -1.43
CA ALA A 31 -12.63 -7.02 -0.45
C ALA A 31 -13.79 -8.05 -0.37
N ASN A 32 -14.88 -7.87 -1.11
CA ASN A 32 -15.95 -8.86 -1.24
C ASN A 32 -15.79 -9.69 -2.51
N GLU A 33 -16.41 -10.87 -2.52
CA GLU A 33 -16.44 -11.73 -3.69
C GLU A 33 -17.28 -11.08 -4.81
N PRO A 34 -16.78 -11.01 -6.07
CA PRO A 34 -17.53 -10.42 -7.18
C PRO A 34 -18.92 -11.04 -7.36
N GLY A 35 -19.92 -10.21 -7.60
CA GLY A 35 -21.32 -10.65 -7.74
C GLY A 35 -22.04 -10.93 -6.41
N THR A 36 -21.36 -10.83 -5.27
CA THR A 36 -22.01 -10.94 -3.95
C THR A 36 -22.47 -9.58 -3.44
N ARG A 37 -23.57 -9.58 -2.68
CA ARG A 37 -24.10 -8.35 -2.08
C ARG A 37 -23.31 -8.00 -0.83
N VAL A 38 -23.02 -6.72 -0.67
CA VAL A 38 -22.46 -6.17 0.57
C VAL A 38 -23.60 -5.50 1.33
N ALA A 39 -23.73 -5.80 2.61
CA ALA A 39 -24.78 -5.23 3.45
C ALA A 39 -24.33 -3.89 4.05
N HIS A 40 -25.26 -2.96 4.23
CA HIS A 40 -24.98 -1.73 4.95
C HIS A 40 -24.71 -2.02 6.44
N CYS A 41 -23.72 -1.37 7.05
CA CYS A 41 -23.42 -1.58 8.45
C CYS A 41 -24.39 -0.78 9.35
N HIS A 42 -25.43 -1.45 9.85
CA HIS A 42 -26.43 -0.82 10.74
C HIS A 42 -25.83 -0.30 12.06
N TYR A 43 -24.71 -0.86 12.53
CA TYR A 43 -24.07 -0.45 13.79
C TYR A 43 -23.44 0.95 13.71
N CYS A 44 -22.97 1.35 12.54
CA CYS A 44 -22.38 2.68 12.31
C CYS A 44 -23.19 3.53 11.32
N SER A 45 -24.34 3.03 10.87
CA SER A 45 -25.14 3.62 9.78
C SER A 45 -24.29 4.01 8.56
N GLY A 46 -23.33 3.16 8.20
CA GLY A 46 -22.44 3.37 7.07
C GLY A 46 -21.27 4.33 7.30
N THR A 47 -21.16 4.97 8.46
CA THR A 47 -20.08 5.95 8.72
C THR A 47 -18.71 5.30 8.91
N GLY A 48 -18.66 3.99 9.15
CA GLY A 48 -17.42 3.27 9.44
C GLY A 48 -16.83 3.58 10.82
N THR A 49 -17.44 4.46 11.61
CA THR A 49 -16.93 4.83 12.94
C THR A 49 -17.95 4.50 14.02
N GLU A 50 -17.45 4.19 15.22
CA GLU A 50 -18.28 4.03 16.41
C GLU A 50 -17.70 4.83 17.57
N THR A 51 -18.59 5.37 18.41
CA THR A 51 -18.20 6.05 19.65
C THR A 51 -18.13 5.02 20.77
N VAL A 52 -16.95 4.86 21.35
CA VAL A 52 -16.75 4.01 22.53
C VAL A 52 -16.68 4.92 23.75
N SER A 53 -17.57 4.71 24.70
CA SER A 53 -17.62 5.47 25.96
C SER A 53 -17.09 4.61 27.10
N ALA A 54 -16.13 5.15 27.85
CA ALA A 54 -15.58 4.56 29.06
C ALA A 54 -15.67 5.60 30.19
N GLY A 55 -16.78 5.54 30.93
CA GLY A 55 -17.08 6.52 31.97
C GLY A 55 -17.23 7.95 31.40
N PRO A 56 -16.54 8.97 31.95
CA PRO A 56 -16.64 10.34 31.47
C PRO A 56 -15.91 10.59 30.14
N PHE A 57 -15.16 9.62 29.63
CA PHE A 57 -14.42 9.75 28.37
C PHE A 57 -15.16 9.05 27.23
N SER A 58 -15.22 9.69 26.06
CA SER A 58 -15.67 9.07 24.82
C SER A 58 -14.64 9.26 23.73
N THR A 59 -14.45 8.26 22.89
CA THR A 59 -13.50 8.30 21.78
C THR A 59 -14.15 7.73 20.53
N ARG A 60 -13.88 8.36 19.37
CA ARG A 60 -14.26 7.82 18.07
C ARG A 60 -13.22 6.79 17.64
N SER A 61 -13.69 5.61 17.27
CA SER A 61 -12.86 4.52 16.78
C SER A 61 -13.46 3.91 15.52
N ALA A 62 -12.69 3.07 14.81
CA ALA A 62 -13.23 2.31 13.69
C ALA A 62 -14.31 1.35 14.18
N CYS A 63 -15.45 1.29 13.48
CA CYS A 63 -16.55 0.42 13.86
C CYS A 63 -16.11 -1.05 13.89
N ARG A 64 -16.23 -1.72 15.03
CA ARG A 64 -15.75 -3.10 15.25
C ARG A 64 -16.48 -4.13 14.39
N ARG A 65 -17.71 -3.82 13.96
CA ARG A 65 -18.54 -4.73 13.15
C ARG A 65 -18.21 -4.71 11.66
N CYS A 66 -17.72 -3.58 11.15
CA CYS A 66 -17.33 -3.45 9.73
C CYS A 66 -15.85 -3.15 9.52
N GLY A 67 -15.06 -3.04 10.59
CA GLY A 67 -13.63 -2.73 10.54
C GLY A 67 -13.33 -1.37 9.90
N GLY A 68 -14.21 -0.38 10.04
CA GLY A 68 -14.03 0.93 9.41
C GLY A 68 -14.71 1.11 8.05
N LYS A 69 -15.20 0.05 7.41
CA LYS A 69 -15.64 0.08 6.00
C LYS A 69 -17.06 0.63 5.77
N GLY A 70 -17.86 0.81 6.82
CA GLY A 70 -19.28 1.21 6.70
C GLY A 70 -20.19 0.13 6.12
N THR A 71 -19.63 -1.01 5.73
CA THR A 71 -20.33 -2.10 5.05
C THR A 71 -19.90 -3.45 5.61
N ILE A 72 -20.80 -4.43 5.63
CA ILE A 72 -20.59 -5.78 6.13
C ILE A 72 -20.48 -6.72 4.92
N VAL A 73 -19.30 -7.30 4.77
CA VAL A 73 -19.00 -8.29 3.73
C VAL A 73 -19.30 -9.68 4.29
N THR A 74 -20.33 -10.34 3.76
CA THR A 74 -20.69 -11.72 4.15
C THR A 74 -19.84 -12.76 3.43
N THR A 75 -19.47 -12.48 2.18
CA THR A 75 -18.63 -13.37 1.37
C THR A 75 -17.33 -12.64 1.03
N PRO A 76 -16.25 -12.85 1.81
CA PRO A 76 -14.96 -12.22 1.52
C PRO A 76 -14.40 -12.76 0.20
N CYS A 77 -13.67 -11.90 -0.53
CA CYS A 77 -13.02 -12.31 -1.77
C CYS A 77 -12.09 -13.50 -1.55
N ALA A 78 -12.24 -14.57 -2.32
CA ALA A 78 -11.45 -15.79 -2.16
C ALA A 78 -9.94 -15.57 -2.41
N LEU A 79 -9.58 -14.61 -3.27
CA LEU A 79 -8.20 -14.32 -3.64
C LEU A 79 -7.45 -13.54 -2.54
N CYS A 80 -8.04 -12.45 -2.04
CA CYS A 80 -7.41 -11.60 -1.04
C CYS A 80 -7.89 -11.86 0.40
N ARG A 81 -8.82 -12.80 0.59
CA ARG A 81 -9.41 -13.16 1.90
C ARG A 81 -9.96 -11.97 2.68
N GLY A 82 -10.58 -11.01 1.97
CA GLY A 82 -11.18 -9.82 2.60
C GLY A 82 -10.23 -8.64 2.88
N SER A 83 -8.95 -8.72 2.51
CA SER A 83 -8.02 -7.59 2.65
C SER A 83 -8.27 -6.48 1.62
N GLY A 84 -8.70 -6.85 0.40
CA GLY A 84 -8.75 -5.94 -0.77
C GLY A 84 -7.40 -5.78 -1.48
N LEU A 85 -6.33 -6.37 -0.94
CA LEU A 85 -4.96 -6.23 -1.43
C LEU A 85 -4.35 -7.59 -1.76
N THR A 86 -3.52 -7.62 -2.79
CA THR A 86 -2.72 -8.80 -3.17
C THR A 86 -1.29 -8.40 -3.47
N LYS A 87 -0.33 -9.26 -3.09
CA LYS A 87 1.08 -9.05 -3.43
C LYS A 87 1.30 -9.26 -4.92
N LYS A 88 1.89 -8.26 -5.57
CA LYS A 88 2.24 -8.31 -6.99
C LYS A 88 3.71 -7.96 -7.15
N ARG A 89 4.41 -8.81 -7.90
CA ARG A 89 5.79 -8.54 -8.33
C ARG A 89 5.73 -7.59 -9.52
N GLN A 90 6.38 -6.45 -9.41
CA GLN A 90 6.47 -5.46 -10.49
C GLN A 90 7.94 -5.09 -10.71
N THR A 91 8.32 -4.92 -11.98
CA THR A 91 9.63 -4.37 -12.35
C THR A 91 9.43 -2.91 -12.71
N LEU A 92 10.05 -2.02 -11.94
CA LEU A 92 9.94 -0.58 -12.09
C LEU A 92 11.25 -0.02 -12.64
N THR A 93 11.18 0.96 -13.53
CA THR A 93 12.37 1.72 -13.91
C THR A 93 12.56 2.86 -12.92
N VAL A 94 13.62 2.80 -12.12
CA VAL A 94 13.96 3.82 -11.14
C VAL A 94 14.84 4.87 -11.80
N PRO A 95 14.37 6.14 -11.92
CA PRO A 95 15.22 7.23 -12.35
C PRO A 95 16.17 7.62 -11.21
N VAL A 96 17.46 7.62 -11.51
CA VAL A 96 18.53 8.02 -10.59
C VAL A 96 19.02 9.39 -11.07
N PRO A 97 18.79 10.46 -10.27
CA PRO A 97 19.33 11.77 -10.58
C PRO A 97 20.86 11.75 -10.67
N ALA A 98 21.43 12.65 -11.48
CA ALA A 98 22.86 12.87 -11.46
C ALA A 98 23.29 13.49 -10.12
N GLY A 99 24.46 13.08 -9.61
CA GLY A 99 25.03 13.59 -8.37
C GLY A 99 24.42 13.02 -7.09
N VAL A 100 23.87 11.79 -7.12
CA VAL A 100 23.39 11.12 -5.91
C VAL A 100 24.55 10.64 -5.03
N GLU A 101 24.39 10.78 -3.73
CA GLU A 101 25.38 10.34 -2.74
C GLU A 101 25.08 8.94 -2.19
N ASP A 102 26.09 8.28 -1.63
CA ASP A 102 25.90 7.02 -0.91
C ASP A 102 24.98 7.22 0.30
N GLY A 103 24.02 6.32 0.49
CA GLY A 103 23.03 6.39 1.56
C GLY A 103 21.88 7.36 1.29
N GLN A 104 21.91 8.15 0.21
CA GLN A 104 20.80 9.01 -0.16
C GLN A 104 19.55 8.18 -0.46
N ALA A 105 18.39 8.63 0.02
CA ALA A 105 17.13 7.92 -0.15
C ALA A 105 16.09 8.78 -0.88
N VAL A 106 15.38 8.15 -1.81
CA VAL A 106 14.29 8.78 -2.58
C VAL A 106 13.00 8.02 -2.34
N ARG A 107 11.91 8.77 -2.15
CA ARG A 107 10.56 8.20 -2.13
C ARG A 107 10.00 8.20 -3.53
N MET A 108 9.40 7.09 -3.92
CA MET A 108 8.74 6.95 -5.21
C MET A 108 7.34 6.35 -5.00
N ALA A 109 6.33 6.99 -5.59
CA ALA A 109 4.97 6.47 -5.59
C ALA A 109 4.84 5.34 -6.63
N VAL A 110 4.27 4.22 -6.21
CA VAL A 110 4.00 3.06 -7.06
C VAL A 110 2.59 2.56 -6.78
N GLY A 111 1.66 2.89 -7.68
CA GLY A 111 0.24 2.61 -7.50
C GLY A 111 -0.31 3.32 -6.27
N ILE A 112 -0.78 2.54 -5.29
CA ILE A 112 -1.33 3.02 -4.01
C ILE A 112 -0.31 3.01 -2.85
N THR A 113 0.96 2.70 -3.13
CA THR A 113 2.02 2.58 -2.11
C THR A 113 3.17 3.53 -2.41
N GLU A 114 3.93 3.91 -1.37
CA GLU A 114 5.23 4.58 -1.54
C GLU A 114 6.35 3.60 -1.20
N ILE A 115 7.42 3.62 -2.00
CA ILE A 115 8.65 2.90 -1.70
C ILE A 115 9.77 3.89 -1.40
N LEU A 116 10.56 3.58 -0.39
CA LEU A 116 11.81 4.28 -0.08
C LEU A 116 12.96 3.51 -0.70
N ILE A 117 13.69 4.16 -1.61
CA ILE A 117 14.83 3.58 -2.30
C ILE A 117 16.09 4.25 -1.77
N THR A 118 16.88 3.52 -1.01
CA THR A 118 18.22 3.97 -0.59
C THR A 118 19.24 3.58 -1.65
N PHE A 119 20.01 4.54 -2.14
CA PHE A 119 21.11 4.32 -3.05
C PHE A 119 22.35 3.89 -2.27
N ARG A 120 23.05 2.88 -2.80
CA ARG A 120 24.35 2.41 -2.31
C ARG A 120 25.33 2.54 -3.44
N VAL A 121 26.33 3.40 -3.29
CA VAL A 121 27.26 3.78 -4.36
C VAL A 121 28.59 3.08 -4.10
N SER A 122 29.02 2.24 -5.04
CA SER A 122 30.35 1.64 -4.97
C SER A 122 31.43 2.72 -5.12
N PRO A 123 32.56 2.61 -4.40
CA PRO A 123 33.67 3.54 -4.55
C PRO A 123 34.20 3.57 -6.00
N PRO A 124 34.79 4.68 -6.45
CA PRO A 124 35.46 4.74 -7.74
C PRO A 124 36.65 3.76 -7.76
N LEU A 125 36.81 3.05 -8.87
CA LEU A 125 38.02 2.28 -9.18
C LEU A 125 39.16 3.20 -9.62
#